data_AF-A0Y2C0-F1
#
_entry.id   AF-A0Y2C0-F1
#
_cell.length_a   1.000
_cell.length_b   1.000
_cell.length_c   1.000
_cell.angle_alpha   90.00
_cell.angle_beta   90.00
_cell.angle_gamma   90.00
#
_symmetry.space_group_name_H-M   'P 1'
#
loop_
_entity.id
_entity.type
_entity.pdbx_description
1 polymer ?
#
loop_
_entity_poly.entity_id
_entity_poly.type
_entity_poly.pdbx_seq_one_letter_code
_entity_poly.pdbx_strand_id
1 'polypeptide(L)'
;MILDDIRVVLVNTSHSGNIGSAARAMKTMGLSKLYLVDPACEIDSHASALSAGASDVLGNAVIVDKLEDAIADCALTIGTSARSRTLSWPMVEPRECGEKLVAEAENGPVALVFGREN
;
A
#
# COMPACT_ATOMS: atom_id res chain seq x y z
N MET A 1 -15.04 -7.21 -4.91
CA MET A 1 -14.20 -8.38 -5.25
C MET A 1 -13.15 -8.52 -4.16
N ILE A 2 -12.60 -9.71 -3.90
CA ILE A 2 -11.64 -9.93 -2.78
C ILE A 2 -10.47 -8.93 -2.78
N LEU A 3 -10.00 -8.52 -3.97
CA LEU A 3 -8.92 -7.53 -4.12
C LEU A 3 -9.28 -6.10 -3.65
N ASP A 4 -10.57 -5.77 -3.53
CA ASP A 4 -11.03 -4.46 -3.05
C ASP A 4 -10.83 -4.28 -1.54
N ASP A 5 -10.60 -5.37 -0.80
CA ASP A 5 -10.31 -5.37 0.63
C ASP A 5 -8.80 -5.38 0.93
N ILE A 6 -7.95 -5.41 -0.10
CA ILE A 6 -6.49 -5.33 0.06
C ILE A 6 -6.03 -3.87 -0.10
N ARG A 7 -5.55 -3.28 1.00
CA ARG A 7 -4.96 -1.94 1.02
C ARG A 7 -3.47 -2.00 0.73
N VAL A 8 -3.03 -1.16 -0.19
CA VAL A 8 -1.61 -0.81 -0.33
C VAL A 8 -1.39 0.47 0.45
N VAL A 9 -0.55 0.40 1.48
CA VAL A 9 -0.26 1.52 2.37
C VAL A 9 1.17 1.99 2.13
N LEU A 10 1.35 3.24 1.71
CA LEU A 10 2.66 3.86 1.53
C LEU A 10 2.91 4.84 2.68
N VAL A 11 3.96 4.61 3.46
CA VAL A 11 4.31 5.43 4.62
C VAL A 11 5.37 6.44 4.26
N ASN A 12 5.07 7.72 4.49
CA ASN A 12 5.98 8.84 4.38
C ASN A 12 6.72 8.94 3.03
N THR A 13 6.00 8.67 1.93
CA THR A 13 6.56 8.77 0.57
C THR A 13 7.04 10.19 0.29
N SER A 14 8.30 10.33 -0.13
CA SER A 14 8.96 11.64 -0.30
C SER A 14 8.95 12.12 -1.76
N HIS A 15 8.83 11.20 -2.71
CA HIS A 15 8.75 11.53 -4.14
C HIS A 15 7.38 11.20 -4.73
N SER A 16 6.68 12.23 -5.24
CA SER A 16 5.34 12.10 -5.82
C SER A 16 5.27 11.09 -6.98
N GLY A 17 6.37 10.96 -7.74
CA GLY A 17 6.49 9.97 -8.82
C GLY A 17 6.40 8.51 -8.33
N ASN A 18 6.78 8.23 -7.09
CA ASN A 18 6.68 6.90 -6.50
C ASN A 18 5.23 6.56 -6.17
N ILE A 19 4.43 7.54 -5.73
CA ILE A 19 2.98 7.39 -5.54
C ILE A 19 2.32 7.01 -6.89
N GLY A 20 2.66 7.73 -7.95
CA GLY A 20 2.18 7.43 -9.31
C GLY A 20 2.58 6.03 -9.79
N SER A 21 3.86 5.68 -9.65
CA SER A 21 4.39 4.38 -10.08
C SER A 21 3.77 3.22 -9.30
N ALA A 22 3.54 3.40 -7.99
CA ALA A 22 2.82 2.43 -7.17
C ALA A 22 1.37 2.26 -7.62
N ALA A 23 0.65 3.35 -7.86
CA ALA A 23 -0.72 3.32 -8.38
C ALA A 23 -0.81 2.57 -9.73
N ARG A 24 0.17 2.77 -10.62
CA ARG A 24 0.26 2.02 -11.89
C ARG A 24 0.44 0.53 -11.66
N ALA A 25 1.35 0.15 -10.77
CA ALA A 25 1.60 -1.25 -10.43
C ALA A 25 0.35 -1.91 -9.84
N MET A 26 -0.32 -1.22 -8.91
CA MET A 26 -1.59 -1.66 -8.31
C MET A 26 -2.64 -1.93 -9.38
N LYS A 27 -2.89 -0.98 -10.27
CA LYS A 27 -3.91 -1.12 -11.32
C LYS A 27 -3.63 -2.28 -12.27
N THR A 28 -2.35 -2.49 -12.62
CA THR A 28 -1.92 -3.62 -13.45
C THR A 28 -2.23 -4.97 -12.78
N MET A 29 -2.19 -5.02 -11.44
CA MET A 29 -2.47 -6.21 -10.64
C MET A 29 -3.93 -6.28 -10.16
N GLY A 30 -4.79 -5.35 -10.57
CA GLY A 30 -6.20 -5.31 -10.16
C GLY A 30 -6.47 -4.76 -8.75
N LEU A 31 -5.48 -4.13 -8.11
CA LEU A 31 -5.60 -3.47 -6.81
C LEU A 31 -6.03 -2.01 -6.99
N SER A 32 -6.86 -1.51 -6.07
CA SER A 32 -7.48 -0.17 -6.19
C SER A 32 -7.40 0.67 -4.93
N LYS A 33 -7.17 0.09 -3.74
CA LYS A 33 -7.16 0.79 -2.45
C LYS A 33 -5.77 1.28 -2.07
N LEU A 34 -5.48 2.53 -2.41
CA LEU A 34 -4.23 3.20 -2.03
C LEU A 34 -4.44 4.04 -0.77
N TYR A 35 -3.60 3.82 0.23
CA TYR A 35 -3.53 4.64 1.45
C TYR A 35 -2.15 5.29 1.54
N LEU A 36 -2.12 6.59 1.83
CA LEU A 36 -0.91 7.37 2.03
C LEU A 36 -0.89 7.83 3.48
N VAL A 37 0.13 7.41 4.21
CA VAL A 37 0.32 7.77 5.62
C VAL A 37 1.38 8.86 5.69
N ASP A 38 1.00 10.05 6.16
CA ASP A 38 1.87 11.21 6.32
C ASP A 38 2.81 11.42 5.11
N PRO A 39 2.29 11.52 3.87
CA PRO A 39 3.14 11.65 2.70
C PRO A 39 3.94 12.96 2.78
N ALA A 40 5.26 12.88 2.59
CA ALA A 40 6.14 14.04 2.61
C ALA A 40 6.11 14.84 1.28
N CYS A 41 5.19 14.49 0.38
CA CYS A 41 4.93 15.14 -0.89
C CYS A 41 3.44 15.08 -1.24
N GLU A 42 3.00 16.03 -2.07
CA GLU A 42 1.64 16.07 -2.58
C GLU A 42 1.43 15.11 -3.75
N ILE A 43 0.18 14.69 -3.98
CA ILE A 43 -0.21 14.03 -5.24
C ILE A 43 -0.32 15.11 -6.32
N ASP A 44 0.74 15.28 -7.09
CA ASP A 44 0.87 16.33 -8.10
C ASP A 44 0.76 15.82 -9.55
N SER A 45 1.07 16.70 -10.51
CA SER A 45 1.11 16.36 -11.93
C SER A 45 2.19 15.31 -12.27
N HIS A 46 3.24 15.20 -11.46
CA HIS A 46 4.30 14.23 -11.66
C HIS A 46 3.85 12.83 -11.20
N ALA A 47 3.15 12.71 -10.06
CA ALA A 47 2.45 11.48 -9.68
C ALA A 47 1.46 11.04 -10.78
N SER A 48 0.67 11.99 -11.28
CA SER A 48 -0.30 11.73 -12.36
C SER A 48 0.37 11.24 -13.64
N ALA A 49 1.49 11.84 -14.05
CA ALA A 49 2.25 11.43 -15.22
C ALA A 49 2.80 10.00 -15.09
N LEU A 50 3.30 9.61 -13.91
CA LEU A 50 3.85 8.26 -13.71
C LEU A 50 2.80 7.18 -13.45
N SER A 51 1.56 7.57 -13.10
CA SER A 51 0.44 6.64 -12.93
C SER A 51 0.03 5.91 -14.21
N ALA A 52 0.37 6.46 -15.39
CA ALA A 52 0.11 5.86 -16.70
C ALA A 52 -1.30 5.25 -16.85
N GLY A 53 -2.35 6.01 -16.51
CA GLY A 53 -3.75 5.58 -16.62
C GLY A 53 -4.35 5.03 -15.32
N ALA A 54 -3.60 5.02 -14.22
CA ALA A 54 -4.09 4.73 -12.87
C ALA A 54 -4.58 5.98 -12.10
N SER A 55 -5.10 6.98 -12.81
CA SER A 55 -5.63 8.22 -12.22
C SER A 55 -6.81 7.98 -11.26
N ASP A 56 -7.55 6.90 -11.46
CA ASP A 56 -8.61 6.43 -10.57
C ASP A 56 -8.07 5.96 -9.21
N VAL A 57 -6.94 5.24 -9.19
CA VAL A 57 -6.30 4.82 -7.94
C VAL A 57 -5.78 6.05 -7.18
N LEU A 58 -5.16 7.00 -7.88
CA LEU A 58 -4.70 8.26 -7.27
C LEU A 58 -5.85 9.12 -6.77
N GLY A 59 -6.91 9.28 -7.58
CA GLY A 59 -8.05 10.12 -7.24
C GLY A 59 -8.90 9.58 -6.09
N ASN A 60 -8.81 8.27 -5.81
CA ASN A 60 -9.44 7.62 -4.68
C ASN A 60 -8.47 7.30 -3.53
N ALA A 61 -7.23 7.80 -3.59
CA ALA A 61 -6.25 7.57 -2.53
C ALA A 61 -6.73 8.21 -1.23
N VAL A 62 -6.61 7.47 -0.13
CA VAL A 62 -6.96 7.96 1.20
C VAL A 62 -5.68 8.44 1.88
N ILE A 63 -5.68 9.69 2.35
CA ILE A 63 -4.55 10.29 3.07
C ILE A 63 -4.91 10.33 4.56
N VAL A 64 -4.01 9.81 5.40
CA VAL A 64 -4.13 9.82 6.86
C VAL A 64 -2.82 10.27 7.51
N ASP A 65 -2.91 10.78 8.72
CA ASP A 65 -1.73 11.31 9.43
C ASP A 65 -0.88 10.21 10.07
N LYS A 66 -1.48 9.05 10.40
CA LYS A 66 -0.81 8.01 11.16
C LYS A 66 -1.06 6.62 10.59
N LEU A 67 -0.10 5.72 10.81
CA LEU A 67 -0.19 4.35 10.31
C LEU A 67 -1.35 3.61 10.96
N GLU A 68 -1.62 3.88 12.24
CA GLU A 68 -2.71 3.27 12.99
C GLU A 68 -4.07 3.53 12.31
N ASP A 69 -4.28 4.72 11.74
CA ASP A 69 -5.51 5.08 11.05
C ASP A 69 -5.69 4.32 9.72
N ALA A 70 -4.59 4.02 9.03
CA ALA A 70 -4.63 3.27 7.76
C ALA A 70 -4.95 1.77 7.95
N ILE A 71 -4.66 1.22 9.14
CA ILE A 71 -4.77 -0.22 9.44
C ILE A 71 -5.78 -0.55 10.56
N ALA A 72 -6.49 0.43 11.09
CA ALA A 72 -7.32 0.31 12.29
C ALA A 72 -8.36 -0.83 12.22
N ASP A 73 -8.94 -1.05 11.04
CA ASP A 73 -9.96 -2.06 10.76
C ASP A 73 -9.42 -3.23 9.92
N CYS A 74 -8.10 -3.33 9.76
CA CYS A 74 -7.49 -4.45 9.03
C CYS A 74 -7.33 -5.69 9.93
N ALA A 75 -7.88 -6.82 9.48
CA ALA A 75 -7.72 -8.11 10.17
C ALA A 75 -6.28 -8.64 10.10
N LEU A 76 -5.55 -8.29 9.05
CA LEU A 76 -4.14 -8.63 8.85
C LEU A 76 -3.36 -7.45 8.28
N THR A 77 -2.19 -7.20 8.85
CA THR A 77 -1.24 -6.21 8.34
C THR A 77 0.12 -6.88 8.13
N ILE A 78 0.69 -6.74 6.94
CA ILE A 78 2.03 -7.25 6.61
C ILE A 78 2.91 -6.06 6.18
N GLY A 79 4.01 -5.86 6.89
CA GLY A 79 5.01 -4.84 6.55
C GLY A 79 6.13 -5.40 5.67
N THR A 80 6.54 -4.62 4.68
CA THR A 80 7.70 -4.93 3.85
C THR A 80 8.98 -4.35 4.46
N SER A 81 10.08 -5.10 4.38
CA SER A 81 11.39 -4.65 4.88
C SER A 81 12.51 -5.32 4.11
N ALA A 82 13.57 -4.57 3.81
CA ALA A 82 14.76 -5.11 3.14
C ALA A 82 15.58 -6.03 4.06
N ARG A 83 15.55 -5.83 5.39
CA ARG A 83 16.23 -6.67 6.38
C ARG A 83 15.52 -6.62 7.73
N SER A 84 14.93 -7.74 8.15
CA SER A 84 14.49 -7.94 9.53
C SER A 84 15.55 -8.72 10.30
N ARG A 85 16.36 -8.03 11.12
CA ARG A 85 17.29 -8.71 12.06
C ARG A 85 17.12 -8.29 13.51
N THR A 86 16.34 -7.23 13.76
CA THR A 86 16.17 -6.63 15.08
C THR A 86 14.84 -6.99 15.76
N LEU A 87 13.84 -7.42 15.00
CA LEU A 87 12.52 -7.75 15.53
C LEU A 87 12.18 -9.21 15.23
N SER A 88 11.73 -9.96 16.24
CA SER A 88 11.32 -11.36 16.11
C SER A 88 9.90 -11.49 15.56
N TRP A 89 9.64 -10.92 14.37
CA TRP A 89 8.39 -11.12 13.65
C TRP A 89 8.46 -12.36 12.75
N PRO A 90 7.33 -13.07 12.54
CA PRO A 90 7.26 -14.10 11.53
C PRO A 90 7.55 -13.49 10.15
N MET A 91 8.54 -14.06 9.47
CA MET A 91 8.90 -13.66 8.11
C MET A 91 8.08 -14.47 7.11
N VAL A 92 7.61 -13.79 6.06
CA VAL A 92 6.89 -14.41 4.95
C VAL A 92 7.50 -13.95 3.64
N GLU A 93 7.61 -14.87 2.68
CA GLU A 93 8.06 -14.56 1.33
C GLU A 93 6.92 -13.93 0.50
N PRO A 94 7.19 -13.18 -0.58
CA PRO A 94 6.16 -12.50 -1.36
C PRO A 94 5.02 -13.40 -1.86
N ARG A 95 5.31 -14.66 -2.20
CA ARG A 95 4.29 -15.63 -2.63
C ARG A 95 3.33 -15.97 -1.49
N GLU A 96 3.88 -16.33 -0.33
CA GLU A 96 3.10 -16.66 0.86
C GLU A 96 2.32 -15.45 1.38
N CYS A 97 2.92 -14.25 1.30
CA CYS A 97 2.26 -12.99 1.61
C CYS A 97 0.99 -12.78 0.78
N GLY A 98 1.08 -12.96 -0.54
CA GLY A 98 -0.09 -12.86 -1.43
C GLY A 98 -1.19 -13.85 -1.09
N GLU A 99 -0.82 -15.12 -0.83
CA GLU A 99 -1.78 -16.16 -0.44
C GLU A 99 -2.49 -15.82 0.88
N LYS A 100 -1.75 -15.35 1.89
CA LYS A 100 -2.30 -14.93 3.18
C LYS A 100 -3.22 -13.71 3.08
N LEU A 101 -2.81 -12.70 2.31
CA LEU A 101 -3.64 -11.50 2.11
C LEU A 101 -4.96 -11.83 1.43
N VAL A 102 -4.94 -12.66 0.39
CA VAL A 102 -6.17 -13.04 -0.33
C VAL A 102 -7.09 -13.88 0.57
N ALA A 103 -6.54 -14.84 1.31
CA ALA A 103 -7.32 -15.67 2.22
C ALA A 103 -7.98 -14.84 3.34
N GLU A 104 -7.23 -13.90 3.94
CA GLU A 104 -7.78 -13.08 5.04
C GLU A 104 -8.70 -11.96 4.54
N ALA A 105 -8.51 -11.49 3.31
CA ALA A 105 -9.39 -10.50 2.68
C ALA A 105 -10.84 -11.00 2.51
N GLU A 106 -11.10 -12.31 2.59
CA GLU A 106 -12.46 -12.85 2.62
C GLU A 106 -13.24 -12.47 3.90
N ASN A 107 -12.52 -12.16 4.98
CA ASN A 107 -13.10 -11.83 6.29
C ASN A 107 -13.18 -10.32 6.56
N GLY A 108 -12.48 -9.50 5.78
CA GLY A 108 -12.46 -8.05 5.93
C GLY A 108 -11.18 -7.42 5.39
N PRO A 109 -10.97 -6.11 5.61
CA PRO A 109 -9.82 -5.40 5.08
C PRO A 109 -8.48 -5.98 5.56
N VAL A 110 -7.48 -5.94 4.70
CA VAL A 110 -6.09 -6.30 5.01
C VAL A 110 -5.14 -5.23 4.46
N ALA A 111 -3.94 -5.13 5.02
CA ALA A 111 -2.97 -4.10 4.63
C ALA A 111 -1.61 -4.70 4.27
N LEU A 112 -1.08 -4.28 3.11
CA LEU A 112 0.30 -4.45 2.72
C LEU A 112 1.02 -3.10 2.83
N VAL A 113 1.95 -2.99 3.79
CA VAL A 113 2.59 -1.74 4.17
C VAL A 113 3.99 -1.63 3.58
N PHE A 114 4.25 -0.49 2.93
CA PHE A 114 5.55 -0.11 2.39
C PHE A 114 6.10 1.09 3.15
N GLY A 115 7.34 0.95 3.63
CA GLY A 115 8.06 2.04 4.27
C GLY A 115 8.56 3.09 3.28
N ARG A 116 9.18 4.13 3.84
CA ARG A 116 9.85 5.19 3.09
C ARG A 116 11.01 4.63 2.26
N GLU A 117 11.27 5.25 1.11
CA GLU A 117 12.31 4.85 0.14
C GLU A 117 13.78 5.02 0.59
N ASN A 118 14.07 5.27 1.88
CA ASN A 118 15.45 5.44 2.41
C ASN A 118 15.65 4.79 3.79
#